data_AF-A0A1D8IP92-F1
#
_entry.id   AF-A0A1D8IP92-F1
#
_cell.length_a   1.000
_cell.length_b   1.000
_cell.length_c   1.000
_cell.angle_alpha   90.00
_cell.angle_beta   90.00
_cell.angle_gamma   90.00
#
_symmetry.space_group_name_H-M   'P 1'
#
loop_
_entity.id
_entity.type
_entity.pdbx_description
1 polymer ?
#
loop_
_entity_poly.entity_id
_entity_poly.type
_entity_poly.pdbx_seq_one_letter_code
_entity_poly.pdbx_strand_id
1 'polypeptide(L)'
;MPQHLIDALTHEHQAMLQAMQRLRLALLDGDINSAHEARDVLQRLHVAHIAAEETELIPQLPAAARWQAKVYLAEHAKLAAMIEQWHERLQQHGAHIDSSVLRLALLDASLPLQHLLEHHFEREEKGLFLETAT
;
A
#
# COMPACT_ATOMS: atom_id res chain seq x y z
N MET A 1 -25.30 -4.21 -0.64
CA MET A 1 -24.27 -3.43 -1.38
C MET A 1 -22.88 -3.47 -0.75
N PRO A 2 -22.67 -3.45 0.59
CA PRO A 2 -21.30 -3.41 1.14
C PRO A 2 -20.45 -4.65 0.79
N GLN A 3 -21.06 -5.84 0.67
CA GLN A 3 -20.29 -7.07 0.40
C GLN A 3 -19.51 -7.05 -0.93
N HIS A 4 -20.11 -6.59 -2.02
CA HIS A 4 -19.42 -6.54 -3.32
C HIS A 4 -18.26 -5.54 -3.31
N LEU A 5 -18.39 -4.44 -2.54
CA LEU A 5 -17.31 -3.48 -2.35
C LEU A 5 -16.18 -4.10 -1.52
N ILE A 6 -16.51 -4.75 -0.39
CA ILE A 6 -15.52 -5.44 0.46
C ILE A 6 -14.77 -6.52 -0.32
N ASP A 7 -15.47 -7.31 -1.14
CA ASP A 7 -14.84 -8.31 -1.99
C ASP A 7 -13.88 -7.64 -2.98
N ALA A 8 -14.27 -6.53 -3.61
CA ALA A 8 -13.39 -5.77 -4.51
C ALA A 8 -12.15 -5.22 -3.80
N LEU A 9 -12.31 -4.60 -2.62
CA LEU A 9 -11.21 -4.06 -1.81
C LEU A 9 -10.22 -5.17 -1.39
N THR A 10 -10.74 -6.35 -1.02
CA THR A 10 -9.88 -7.52 -0.71
C THR A 10 -9.06 -7.97 -1.92
N HIS A 11 -9.59 -7.87 -3.15
CA HIS A 11 -8.82 -8.14 -4.36
C HIS A 11 -7.78 -7.04 -4.61
N GLU A 12 -8.07 -5.78 -4.29
CA GLU A 12 -7.11 -4.68 -4.37
C GLU A 12 -5.94 -4.89 -3.40
N HIS A 13 -6.15 -5.43 -2.20
CA HIS A 13 -5.07 -5.80 -1.27
C HIS A 13 -4.04 -6.70 -1.97
N GLN A 14 -4.51 -7.74 -2.66
CA GLN A 14 -3.66 -8.66 -3.41
C GLN A 14 -2.93 -7.96 -4.56
N ALA A 15 -3.60 -7.08 -5.30
CA ALA A 15 -2.99 -6.31 -6.38
C ALA A 15 -1.88 -5.37 -5.87
N MET A 16 -2.08 -4.74 -4.71
CA MET A 16 -1.10 -3.87 -4.07
C MET A 16 0.11 -4.67 -3.55
N LEU A 17 -0.11 -5.82 -2.92
CA LEU A 17 0.98 -6.73 -2.53
C LEU A 17 1.78 -7.23 -3.74
N GLN A 18 1.12 -7.52 -4.86
CA GLN A 18 1.79 -7.87 -6.11
C GLN A 18 2.61 -6.71 -6.67
N ALA A 19 2.11 -5.47 -6.59
CA ALA A 19 2.89 -4.29 -6.98
C ALA A 19 4.13 -4.11 -6.09
N MET A 20 4.00 -4.31 -4.77
CA MET A 20 5.12 -4.30 -3.82
C MET A 20 6.13 -5.42 -4.13
N GLN A 21 5.66 -6.62 -4.46
CA GLN A 21 6.53 -7.73 -4.86
C GLN A 21 7.30 -7.40 -6.15
N ARG A 22 6.64 -6.85 -7.17
CA ARG A 22 7.30 -6.42 -8.42
C ARG A 22 8.34 -5.36 -8.17
N LEU A 23 8.04 -4.36 -7.32
CA LEU A 23 9.02 -3.36 -6.89
C LEU A 23 10.27 -4.02 -6.31
N ARG A 24 10.08 -4.97 -5.38
CA ARG A 24 11.19 -5.67 -4.73
C ARG A 24 11.98 -6.55 -5.71
N LEU A 25 11.32 -7.25 -6.62
CA LEU A 25 12.01 -8.04 -7.66
C LEU A 25 12.85 -7.14 -8.57
N ALA A 26 12.31 -5.99 -8.98
CA ALA A 26 13.04 -5.02 -9.78
C ALA A 26 14.28 -4.46 -9.01
N LEU A 27 14.14 -4.18 -7.72
CA LEU A 27 15.27 -3.78 -6.87
C LEU A 27 16.33 -4.88 -6.74
N LEU A 28 15.92 -6.15 -6.63
CA LEU A 28 16.82 -7.30 -6.60
C LEU A 28 17.61 -7.42 -7.91
N ASP A 29 16.94 -7.22 -9.03
CA ASP A 29 17.55 -7.25 -10.37
C ASP A 29 18.36 -5.99 -10.68
N GLY A 30 18.17 -4.93 -9.91
CA GLY A 30 18.79 -3.62 -10.14
C GLY A 30 18.10 -2.79 -11.23
N ASP A 31 16.94 -3.22 -11.71
CA ASP A 31 16.16 -2.50 -12.73
C ASP A 31 15.31 -1.40 -12.08
N ILE A 32 15.81 -0.16 -12.16
CA ILE A 32 15.14 0.98 -11.52
C ILE A 32 13.94 1.47 -12.32
N ASN A 33 13.91 1.23 -13.64
CA ASN A 33 12.74 1.58 -14.45
C ASN A 33 11.54 0.70 -14.06
N SER A 34 11.74 -0.62 -13.99
CA SER A 34 10.70 -1.54 -13.53
C SER A 34 10.28 -1.27 -12.08
N ALA A 35 11.21 -0.82 -11.22
CA ALA A 35 10.90 -0.39 -9.86
C ALA A 35 9.97 0.83 -9.84
N HIS A 36 10.25 1.86 -10.66
CA HIS A 36 9.37 3.03 -10.80
C HIS A 36 7.98 2.64 -11.30
N GLU A 37 7.89 1.80 -12.33
CA GLU A 37 6.62 1.33 -12.87
C GLU A 37 5.78 0.60 -11.81
N ALA A 38 6.40 -0.31 -11.06
CA ALA A 38 5.74 -1.03 -9.98
C ALA A 38 5.28 -0.10 -8.85
N ARG A 39 6.09 0.90 -8.49
CA ARG A 39 5.73 1.93 -7.52
C ARG A 39 4.53 2.75 -8.00
N ASP A 40 4.54 3.17 -9.26
CA ASP A 40 3.45 3.96 -9.83
C ASP A 40 2.14 3.16 -9.90
N VAL A 41 2.22 1.85 -10.17
CA VAL A 41 1.07 0.95 -10.03
C VAL A 41 0.57 0.93 -8.59
N LEU A 42 1.46 0.75 -7.60
CA LEU A 42 1.10 0.77 -6.18
C LEU A 42 0.44 2.09 -5.78
N GLN A 43 0.98 3.24 -6.22
CA GLN A 43 0.42 4.57 -5.95
C GLN A 43 -1.00 4.72 -6.50
N ARG A 44 -1.24 4.29 -7.75
CA ARG A 44 -2.57 4.37 -8.35
C ARG A 44 -3.58 3.47 -7.64
N LEU A 45 -3.18 2.25 -7.29
CA LEU A 45 -4.01 1.34 -6.51
C LEU A 45 -4.32 1.92 -5.14
N HIS A 46 -3.32 2.45 -4.42
CA HIS A 46 -3.49 3.08 -3.11
C HIS A 46 -4.51 4.22 -3.15
N VAL A 47 -4.38 5.12 -4.13
CA VAL A 47 -5.31 6.26 -4.27
C VAL A 47 -6.73 5.81 -4.55
N ALA A 48 -6.92 4.81 -5.44
CA ALA A 48 -8.25 4.29 -5.74
C ALA A 48 -8.87 3.59 -4.53
N HIS A 49 -8.07 2.77 -3.85
CA HIS A 49 -8.45 2.00 -2.68
C HIS A 49 -8.95 2.89 -1.55
N ILE A 50 -8.12 3.83 -1.08
CA ILE A 50 -8.50 4.72 0.03
C ILE A 50 -9.67 5.64 -0.34
N ALA A 51 -9.82 6.01 -1.61
CA ALA A 51 -10.95 6.83 -2.04
C ALA A 51 -12.28 6.07 -1.85
N ALA A 52 -12.31 4.77 -2.19
CA ALA A 52 -13.48 3.94 -1.96
C ALA A 52 -13.76 3.77 -0.46
N GLU A 53 -12.73 3.50 0.35
CA GLU A 53 -12.91 3.35 1.78
C GLU A 53 -13.39 4.63 2.48
N GLU A 54 -12.76 5.77 2.17
CA GLU A 54 -13.07 7.06 2.80
C GLU A 54 -14.45 7.59 2.42
N THR A 55 -14.95 7.24 1.24
CA THR A 55 -16.27 7.69 0.76
C THR A 55 -17.39 6.74 1.13
N GLU A 56 -17.13 5.43 1.09
CA GLU A 56 -18.19 4.42 1.25
C GLU A 56 -18.11 3.73 2.62
N LEU A 57 -16.95 3.34 3.14
CA LEU A 57 -16.87 2.51 4.35
C LEU A 57 -16.69 3.31 5.64
N ILE A 58 -15.66 4.16 5.70
CA ILE A 58 -15.31 4.93 6.91
C ILE A 58 -16.50 5.76 7.46
N PRO A 59 -17.35 6.42 6.63
CA PRO A 59 -18.51 7.14 7.12
C PRO A 59 -19.58 6.25 7.79
N GLN A 60 -19.58 4.95 7.50
CA GLN A 60 -20.51 3.97 8.07
C GLN A 60 -20.00 3.37 9.39
N LEU A 61 -18.76 3.67 9.81
CA LEU A 61 -18.20 3.13 11.04
C LEU A 61 -19.04 3.53 12.27
N PRO A 62 -19.43 2.57 13.13
CA PRO A 62 -20.13 2.89 14.37
C PRO A 62 -19.21 3.61 15.35
N ALA A 63 -19.77 4.43 16.24
CA ALA A 63 -19.00 5.12 17.28
C ALA A 63 -18.28 4.16 18.24
N ALA A 64 -18.77 2.93 18.38
CA ALA A 64 -18.18 1.86 19.19
C ALA A 64 -17.23 0.94 18.41
N ALA A 65 -16.88 1.29 17.16
CA ALA A 65 -15.92 0.55 16.34
C ALA A 65 -14.61 0.33 17.09
N ARG A 66 -13.99 -0.84 16.87
CA ARG A 66 -12.72 -1.23 17.48
C ARG A 66 -11.62 -0.22 17.20
N TRP A 67 -11.60 0.35 15.99
CA TRP A 67 -10.74 1.45 15.62
C TRP A 67 -11.56 2.64 15.12
N GLN A 68 -11.21 3.84 15.60
CA GLN A 68 -11.86 5.08 15.17
C GLN A 68 -11.43 5.43 13.75
N ALA A 69 -12.31 6.06 12.97
CA ALA A 69 -12.05 6.55 11.60
C ALA A 69 -10.68 7.24 11.44
N LYS A 70 -10.28 8.07 12.42
CA LYS A 70 -8.99 8.79 12.41
C LYS A 70 -7.76 7.89 12.33
N VAL A 71 -7.86 6.62 12.75
CA VAL A 71 -6.77 5.64 12.67
C VAL A 71 -6.53 5.24 11.23
N TYR A 72 -7.59 4.87 10.50
CA TYR A 72 -7.52 4.53 9.08
C TYR A 72 -6.99 5.70 8.25
N LEU A 73 -7.56 6.90 8.44
CA LEU A 73 -7.12 8.11 7.73
C LEU A 73 -5.63 8.45 7.99
N ALA A 74 -5.15 8.21 9.22
CA ALA A 74 -3.74 8.43 9.54
C ALA A 74 -2.83 7.38 8.88
N GLU A 75 -3.29 6.12 8.78
CA GLU A 75 -2.58 5.06 8.06
C GLU A 75 -2.56 5.32 6.55
N HIS A 76 -3.66 5.80 5.94
CA HIS A 76 -3.73 6.21 4.53
C HIS A 76 -2.71 7.30 4.21
N ALA A 77 -2.67 8.35 5.05
CA ALA A 77 -1.73 9.45 4.88
C ALA A 77 -0.28 8.99 5.03
N LYS A 78 -0.01 8.07 5.97
CA LYS A 78 1.33 7.51 6.17
C LYS A 78 1.77 6.66 4.99
N LEU A 79 0.90 5.79 4.46
CA LEU A 79 1.17 4.98 3.28
C LEU A 79 1.43 5.86 2.06
N ALA A 80 0.59 6.87 1.81
CA ALA A 80 0.80 7.81 0.71
C ALA A 80 2.16 8.52 0.80
N ALA A 81 2.53 8.99 1.99
CA ALA A 81 3.84 9.62 2.21
C ALA A 81 5.00 8.64 1.98
N MET A 82 4.88 7.38 2.42
CA MET A 82 5.92 6.38 2.23
C MET A 82 6.07 5.94 0.77
N ILE A 83 4.96 5.82 0.02
CA ILE A 83 5.00 5.53 -1.42
C ILE A 83 5.66 6.70 -2.17
N GLU A 84 5.40 7.94 -1.78
CA GLU A 84 6.06 9.09 -2.39
C GLU A 84 7.55 9.19 -2.04
N GLN A 85 7.95 8.90 -0.80
CA GLN A 85 9.37 8.79 -0.44
C GLN A 85 10.10 7.74 -1.30
N TRP A 86 9.40 6.69 -1.75
CA TRP A 86 9.96 5.72 -2.69
C TRP A 86 10.14 6.29 -4.09
N HIS A 87 9.30 7.23 -4.55
CA HIS A 87 9.58 8.00 -5.76
C HIS A 87 10.94 8.67 -5.67
N GLU A 88 11.10 9.49 -4.62
CA GLU A 88 12.26 10.34 -4.43
C GLU A 88 13.53 9.50 -4.32
N ARG A 89 13.45 8.37 -3.60
CA ARG A 89 14.56 7.42 -3.48
C ARG A 89 14.95 6.80 -4.82
N LEU A 90 13.99 6.35 -5.63
CA LEU A 90 14.30 5.74 -6.92
C LEU A 90 14.85 6.77 -7.93
N GLN A 91 14.43 8.04 -7.85
CA GLN A 91 14.96 9.13 -8.68
C GLN A 91 16.44 9.46 -8.43
N GLN A 92 17.01 9.02 -7.31
CA GLN A 92 18.43 9.22 -6.99
C GLN A 92 19.37 8.28 -7.75
N HIS A 93 18.81 7.33 -8.50
CA HIS A 93 19.57 6.28 -9.19
C HIS A 93 19.37 6.37 -10.71
N GLY A 94 20.38 5.89 -11.45
CA GLY A 94 20.24 5.67 -12.89
C GLY A 94 19.31 4.49 -13.19
N ALA A 95 19.07 4.22 -14.47
CA ALA A 95 18.17 3.15 -14.91
C ALA A 95 18.55 1.75 -14.38
N HIS A 96 19.82 1.52 -14.04
CA HIS A 96 20.31 0.25 -13.51
C HIS A 96 21.28 0.42 -12.35
N ILE A 97 21.24 -0.50 -11.37
CA ILE A 97 22.17 -0.56 -10.23
C ILE A 97 22.97 -1.87 -10.27
N ASP A 98 24.26 -1.78 -10.59
CA ASP A 98 25.15 -2.96 -10.59
C ASP A 98 25.49 -3.44 -9.16
N SER A 99 25.65 -2.49 -8.23
CA SER A 99 26.10 -2.76 -6.86
C SER A 99 25.10 -3.62 -6.10
N SER A 100 25.49 -4.87 -5.81
CA SER A 100 24.69 -5.80 -4.98
C SER A 100 24.47 -5.26 -3.56
N VAL A 101 25.44 -4.54 -3.00
CA VAL A 101 25.33 -3.91 -1.68
C VAL A 101 24.24 -2.84 -1.69
N LEU A 102 24.19 -1.99 -2.72
CA LEU A 102 23.15 -0.97 -2.84
C LEU A 102 21.77 -1.60 -3.08
N ARG A 103 21.68 -2.62 -3.94
CA ARG A 103 20.42 -3.36 -4.17
C ARG A 103 19.87 -3.98 -2.88
N LEU A 104 20.74 -4.62 -2.09
CA LEU A 104 20.35 -5.16 -0.78
C LEU A 104 19.86 -4.06 0.18
N ALA A 105 20.57 -2.93 0.26
CA ALA A 105 20.17 -1.83 1.12
C ALA A 105 18.79 -1.26 0.73
N LEU A 106 18.48 -1.17 -0.57
CA LEU A 106 17.16 -0.75 -1.06
C LEU A 106 16.08 -1.81 -0.74
N LEU A 107 16.39 -3.10 -0.90
CA LEU A 107 15.48 -4.18 -0.52
C LEU A 107 15.13 -4.11 0.97
N ASP A 108 16.12 -3.95 1.84
CA ASP A 108 15.91 -3.84 3.29
C ASP A 108 15.11 -2.58 3.63
N ALA A 109 15.41 -1.46 2.98
CA ALA A 109 14.67 -0.22 3.15
C ALA A 109 13.20 -0.31 2.70
N SER A 110 12.84 -1.30 1.87
CA SER A 110 11.47 -1.50 1.38
C SER A 110 10.55 -2.20 2.38
N LEU A 111 11.14 -2.92 3.35
CA LEU A 111 10.40 -3.69 4.35
C LEU A 111 9.39 -2.87 5.17
N PRO A 112 9.72 -1.65 5.66
CA PRO A 112 8.76 -0.87 6.42
C PRO A 112 7.49 -0.51 5.64
N LEU A 113 7.59 -0.24 4.33
CA LEU A 113 6.42 0.03 3.49
C LEU A 113 5.56 -1.23 3.36
N GLN A 114 6.18 -2.37 3.06
CA GLN A 114 5.46 -3.64 2.95
C GLN A 114 4.75 -4.00 4.25
N HIS A 115 5.44 -3.94 5.39
CA HIS A 115 4.83 -4.29 6.67
C HIS A 115 3.68 -3.34 7.04
N LEU A 116 3.82 -2.04 6.76
CA LEU A 116 2.73 -1.10 7.00
C LEU A 116 1.50 -1.43 6.14
N LEU A 117 1.73 -1.80 4.87
CA LEU A 117 0.67 -2.20 3.95
C LEU A 117 -0.04 -3.47 4.44
N GLU A 118 0.70 -4.49 4.84
CA GLU A 118 0.15 -5.74 5.40
C GLU A 118 -0.65 -5.51 6.68
N HIS A 119 -0.15 -4.65 7.59
CA HIS A 119 -0.85 -4.32 8.83
C HIS A 119 -2.10 -3.47 8.62
N HIS A 120 -2.10 -2.63 7.59
CA HIS A 120 -3.26 -1.84 7.21
C HIS A 120 -4.39 -2.75 6.71
N PHE A 121 -4.09 -3.65 5.78
CA PHE A 121 -5.04 -4.65 5.27
C PHE A 121 -5.58 -5.56 6.38
N GLU A 122 -4.70 -6.02 7.28
CA GLU A 122 -5.13 -6.82 8.43
C GLU A 122 -6.12 -6.05 9.33
N ARG A 123 -5.95 -4.73 9.47
CA ARG A 123 -6.84 -3.89 10.28
C ARG A 123 -8.20 -3.72 9.62
N GLU A 124 -8.24 -3.50 8.32
CA GLU A 124 -9.49 -3.38 7.57
C GLU A 124 -10.28 -4.68 7.63
N GLU A 125 -9.63 -5.79 7.31
CA GLU A 125 -10.25 -7.12 7.28
C GLU A 125 -10.77 -7.57 8.66
N LYS A 126 -10.08 -7.19 9.75
CA LYS A 126 -10.47 -7.53 11.13
C LYS A 126 -11.30 -6.46 11.83
N GLY A 127 -11.55 -5.35 11.16
CA GLY A 127 -12.16 -4.14 11.71
C GLY A 127 -13.13 -3.54 10.73
N LEU A 128 -12.64 -2.61 9.91
CA LEU A 128 -13.44 -1.82 8.98
C LEU A 128 -14.49 -2.66 8.25
N PHE A 129 -14.08 -3.71 7.53
CA PHE A 129 -14.97 -4.52 6.71
C PHE A 129 -16.05 -5.22 7.52
N LEU A 130 -15.71 -5.77 8.69
CA LEU A 130 -16.67 -6.45 9.56
C LEU A 130 -17.65 -5.46 10.20
N GLU A 131 -17.17 -4.27 10.55
CA GLU A 131 -17.93 -3.25 11.28
C GLU A 131 -18.82 -2.41 10.35
N THR A 132 -18.57 -2.43 9.03
CA THR A 132 -19.36 -1.74 8.00
C THR A 132 -20.18 -2.68 7.11
N ALA A 133 -20.16 -4.00 7.37
CA ALA A 133 -20.92 -5.00 6.59
C ALA A 133 -22.43 -5.04 6.91
N THR A 134 -22.91 -4.21 7.84
CA THR A 134 -24.31 -4.19 8.33
C THR A 134 -25.32 -3.61 7.36
#